data_AF-A0A0G0U1P4-F1
#
_entry.id   AF-A0A0G0U1P4-F1
#
_cell.length_a   1.000
_cell.length_b   1.000
_cell.length_c   1.000
_cell.angle_alpha   90.00
_cell.angle_beta   90.00
_cell.angle_gamma   90.00
#
_symmetry.space_group_name_H-M   'P 1'
#
loop_
_entity.id
_entity.type
_entity.pdbx_description
1 polymer ?
#
loop_
_entity_poly.entity_id
_entity_poly.type
_entity_poly.pdbx_seq_one_letter_code
_entity_poly.pdbx_strand_id
1 'polypeptide(L)'
;MPLEIEVEVLKNPDGKIIGISLVAGAETYSEDFVQRFPRALVKKEATISAEGQRLIFEGPTFMGRMKKFEFEPSPEDFNGLMQTFFTDKKKITVEPAGMLMHGFKLVIKDE
;
A
#
# COMPACT_ATOMS: atom_id res chain seq x y z
N MET A 1 -14.47 -0.47 16.28
CA MET A 1 -14.92 -0.67 14.90
C MET A 1 -13.72 -1.17 14.11
N PRO A 2 -13.82 -2.27 13.36
CA PRO A 2 -12.72 -2.74 12.54
C PRO A 2 -12.48 -1.75 11.39
N LEU A 3 -11.21 -1.47 11.10
CA LEU A 3 -10.86 -0.63 9.95
C LEU A 3 -11.09 -1.45 8.67
N GLU A 4 -11.95 -0.96 7.79
CA GLU A 4 -12.19 -1.57 6.48
C GLU A 4 -11.21 -0.97 5.46
N ILE A 5 -10.14 -1.70 5.14
CA ILE A 5 -9.21 -1.36 4.07
C ILE A 5 -9.21 -2.53 3.10
N GLU A 6 -9.63 -2.27 1.87
CA GLU A 6 -9.52 -3.22 0.78
C GLU A 6 -8.14 -3.05 0.13
N VAL A 7 -7.37 -4.14 0.09
CA VAL A 7 -6.05 -4.16 -0.53
C VAL A 7 -6.09 -5.06 -1.76
N GLU A 8 -5.77 -4.50 -2.91
CA GLU A 8 -5.70 -5.22 -4.17
C GLU A 8 -4.26 -5.24 -4.69
N VAL A 9 -3.80 -6.40 -5.12
CA VAL A 9 -2.47 -6.56 -5.72
C VAL A 9 -2.56 -6.28 -7.22
N LEU A 10 -1.82 -5.28 -7.68
CA LEU A 10 -1.85 -4.84 -9.07
C LEU A 10 -0.89 -5.70 -9.91
N LYS A 11 -1.42 -6.27 -10.99
CA LYS A 11 -0.64 -7.07 -11.96
C LYS A 11 -0.67 -6.39 -13.33
N ASN A 12 0.44 -6.50 -14.06
CA ASN A 12 0.50 -6.09 -15.46
C ASN A 12 -0.17 -7.14 -16.37
N PRO A 13 -0.31 -6.88 -17.68
CA PRO A 13 -0.89 -7.84 -18.62
C PRO A 13 -0.14 -9.19 -18.69
N ASP A 14 1.15 -9.23 -18.35
CA ASP A 14 1.96 -10.46 -18.28
C ASP A 14 1.78 -11.23 -16.96
N GLY A 15 0.90 -10.77 -16.07
CA GLY A 15 0.67 -11.35 -14.75
C GLY A 15 1.72 -11.02 -13.69
N LYS A 16 2.70 -10.15 -14.01
CA LYS A 16 3.71 -9.69 -13.05
C LYS A 16 3.12 -8.65 -12.11
N ILE A 17 3.44 -8.77 -10.83
CA ILE A 17 3.05 -7.79 -9.83
C ILE A 17 3.80 -6.48 -10.08
N ILE A 18 3.05 -5.39 -10.14
CA ILE A 18 3.56 -4.04 -10.37
C ILE A 18 3.23 -3.09 -9.23
N GLY A 19 2.43 -3.52 -8.27
CA GLY A 19 2.04 -2.63 -7.19
C GLY A 19 0.94 -3.18 -6.30
N ILE A 20 0.41 -2.29 -5.46
CA ILE A 20 -0.76 -2.52 -4.62
C ILE A 20 -1.66 -1.30 -4.63
N SER A 21 -2.97 -1.52 -4.56
CA SER A 21 -3.99 -0.51 -4.36
C SER A 21 -4.55 -0.68 -2.96
N LEU A 22 -4.60 0.42 -2.20
CA LEU A 22 -5.25 0.46 -0.90
C LEU A 22 -6.46 1.37 -1.00
N VAL A 23 -7.65 0.81 -0.81
CA VAL A 23 -8.93 1.50 -0.89
C VAL A 23 -9.55 1.53 0.51
N ALA A 24 -9.90 2.73 0.98
CA ALA A 24 -10.60 2.90 2.24
C ALA A 24 -12.08 2.55 2.08
N GLY A 25 -12.58 1.69 2.96
CA GLY A 25 -14.01 1.52 3.21
C GLY A 25 -14.60 2.71 3.96
N ALA A 26 -15.90 2.64 4.27
CA ALA A 26 -16.65 3.74 4.85
C ALA A 26 -16.08 4.22 6.20
N GLU A 27 -15.61 3.30 7.04
CA GLU A 27 -15.03 3.61 8.37
C GLU A 27 -13.57 4.09 8.31
N THR A 28 -12.91 3.87 7.18
CA THR A 28 -11.48 4.18 6.95
C THR A 28 -11.31 5.39 6.04
N TYR A 29 -12.40 5.95 5.49
CA TYR A 29 -12.31 7.10 4.64
C TYR A 29 -11.93 8.36 5.44
N SER A 30 -10.65 8.75 5.37
CA SER A 30 -10.15 9.96 6.03
C SER A 30 -9.09 10.69 5.20
N GLU A 31 -8.93 11.99 5.42
CA GLU A 31 -7.84 12.79 4.82
C GLU A 31 -6.47 12.21 5.20
N ASP A 32 -6.33 11.71 6.44
CA ASP A 32 -5.09 11.11 6.92
C ASP A 32 -4.69 9.88 6.10
N PHE A 33 -5.64 9.02 5.74
CA PHE A 33 -5.36 7.84 4.91
C PHE A 33 -5.22 8.18 3.42
N VAL A 34 -6.16 8.94 2.84
CA VAL A 34 -6.21 9.16 1.39
C VAL A 34 -5.17 10.16 0.90
N GLN A 35 -4.76 11.12 1.72
CA GLN A 35 -3.82 12.17 1.30
C GLN A 35 -2.51 12.19 2.09
N ARG A 36 -2.56 12.06 3.42
CA ARG A 36 -1.37 12.27 4.25
C ARG A 36 -0.46 11.06 4.29
N PHE A 37 -1.00 9.87 4.43
CA PHE A 37 -0.22 8.63 4.41
C PHE A 37 0.57 8.40 3.11
N PRO A 38 -0.02 8.53 1.90
CA PRO A 38 0.77 8.43 0.67
C PRO A 38 1.89 9.47 0.60
N ARG A 39 1.66 10.70 1.11
CA ARG A 39 2.72 11.73 1.20
C ARG A 39 3.79 11.35 2.22
N ALA A 40 3.42 10.77 3.36
CA ALA A 40 4.35 10.30 4.38
C ALA A 40 5.25 9.17 3.84
N LEU A 41 4.74 8.29 2.98
CA LEU A 41 5.54 7.28 2.29
C LEU A 41 6.60 7.91 1.38
N VAL A 42 6.22 8.90 0.56
CA VAL A 42 7.15 9.63 -0.32
C VAL A 42 8.23 10.37 0.47
N LYS A 43 7.86 10.94 1.63
CA LYS A 43 8.77 11.65 2.53
C LYS A 43 9.60 10.74 3.44
N LYS A 44 9.41 9.40 3.36
CA LYS A 44 10.03 8.41 4.25
C LYS A 44 9.68 8.60 5.74
N GLU A 45 8.54 9.21 6.01
CA GLU A 45 7.94 9.35 7.35
C GLU A 45 7.02 8.15 7.68
N ALA A 46 6.56 7.46 6.65
CA ALA A 46 5.89 6.17 6.73
C ALA A 46 6.73 5.09 6.03
N THR A 47 6.55 3.84 6.46
CA THR A 47 7.30 2.68 5.97
C THR A 47 6.36 1.54 5.63
N ILE A 48 6.80 0.73 4.68
CA ILE A 48 6.21 -0.56 4.35
C ILE A 48 7.27 -1.59 4.65
N SER A 49 7.03 -2.45 5.62
CA SER A 49 7.92 -3.56 5.99
C SER A 49 7.22 -4.89 5.77
N ALA A 50 8.02 -5.95 5.69
CA ALA A 50 7.51 -7.31 5.60
C ALA A 50 7.90 -8.07 6.87
N GLU A 51 6.93 -8.71 7.52
CA GLU A 51 7.13 -9.54 8.70
C GLU A 51 6.38 -10.86 8.51
N GLY A 52 7.11 -11.98 8.45
CA GLY A 52 6.52 -13.27 8.08
C GLY A 52 5.91 -13.22 6.67
N GLN A 53 4.60 -13.51 6.57
CA GLN A 53 3.81 -13.42 5.33
C GLN A 53 2.90 -12.18 5.32
N ARG A 54 3.28 -11.12 6.06
CA ARG A 54 2.48 -9.90 6.17
C ARG A 54 3.26 -8.70 5.69
N LEU A 55 2.53 -7.79 5.05
CA LEU A 55 2.97 -6.43 4.82
C LEU A 55 2.46 -5.54 5.95
N ILE A 56 3.39 -4.82 6.56
CA ILE A 56 3.14 -3.87 7.63
C ILE A 56 3.29 -2.47 7.07
N PHE A 57 2.19 -1.72 7.08
CA PHE A 57 2.15 -0.30 6.75
C PHE A 57 2.19 0.48 8.05
N GLU A 58 3.28 1.21 8.32
CA GLU A 58 3.45 1.97 9.55
C GLU A 58 3.72 3.44 9.24
N GLY A 59 3.13 4.36 10.00
CA GLY A 59 3.42 5.78 9.85
C GLY A 59 2.59 6.70 10.74
N PRO A 60 3.03 7.97 10.90
CA PRO A 60 2.42 8.94 11.81
C PRO A 60 0.98 9.30 11.44
N THR A 61 0.59 9.09 10.19
CA THR A 61 -0.71 9.45 9.62
C THR A 61 -1.56 8.22 9.32
N PHE A 62 -1.11 7.01 9.65
CA PHE A 62 -1.93 5.82 9.49
C PHE A 62 -2.97 5.78 10.63
N MET A 63 -4.16 6.31 10.33
CA MET A 63 -5.41 6.13 11.10
C MET A 63 -5.28 6.22 12.63
N GLY A 64 -4.95 7.41 13.15
CA GLY A 64 -5.07 7.71 14.58
C GLY A 64 -4.03 7.03 15.47
N ARG A 65 -4.45 6.38 16.56
CA ARG A 65 -3.54 5.84 17.61
C ARG A 65 -2.80 4.56 17.20
N MET A 66 -3.34 3.80 16.26
CA MET A 66 -2.77 2.49 15.90
C MET A 66 -1.54 2.61 14.99
N LYS A 67 -1.42 3.68 14.18
CA LYS A 67 -0.25 4.00 13.32
C LYS A 67 0.26 2.84 12.44
N LYS A 68 -0.47 1.73 12.37
CA LYS A 68 -0.07 0.47 11.75
C LYS A 68 -1.28 -0.23 11.15
N PHE A 69 -1.08 -0.84 9.99
CA PHE A 69 -2.00 -1.77 9.35
C PHE A 69 -1.25 -2.98 8.80
N GLU A 70 -1.85 -4.14 8.95
CA GLU A 70 -1.29 -5.40 8.53
C GLU A 70 -2.15 -5.98 7.42
N PHE A 71 -1.50 -6.38 6.33
CA PHE A 71 -2.12 -7.05 5.21
C PHE A 71 -1.44 -8.39 4.97
N GLU A 72 -2.22 -9.46 4.88
CA GLU A 72 -1.75 -10.82 4.64
C GLU A 72 -2.16 -11.25 3.22
N PRO A 73 -1.35 -10.96 2.19
CA PRO A 73 -1.62 -11.41 0.83
C PRO A 73 -1.45 -12.93 0.69
N SER A 74 -1.94 -13.49 -0.41
CA SER A 74 -1.67 -14.88 -0.76
C SER A 74 -0.15 -15.14 -0.87
N PRO A 75 0.33 -16.37 -0.63
CA PRO A 75 1.76 -16.67 -0.73
C PRO A 75 2.38 -16.32 -2.08
N GLU A 76 1.63 -16.51 -3.17
CA GLU A 76 2.08 -16.17 -4.52
C GLU A 76 2.22 -14.65 -4.69
N ASP A 77 1.23 -13.89 -4.22
CA ASP A 77 1.25 -12.44 -4.30
C ASP A 77 2.32 -11.84 -3.37
N PHE A 78 2.49 -12.39 -2.17
CA PHE A 78 3.53 -11.98 -1.23
C PHE A 78 4.92 -12.10 -1.86
N ASN A 79 5.22 -13.25 -2.48
CA ASN A 79 6.50 -13.47 -3.14
C ASN A 79 6.74 -12.46 -4.27
N GLY A 80 5.73 -12.19 -5.10
CA GLY A 80 5.86 -11.19 -6.15
C GLY A 80 6.00 -9.77 -5.59
N LEU A 81 5.28 -9.43 -4.51
CA LEU A 81 5.41 -8.14 -3.83
C LEU A 81 6.81 -7.97 -3.23
N MET A 82 7.37 -9.00 -2.61
CA MET A 82 8.75 -9.00 -2.09
C MET A 82 9.77 -8.73 -3.20
N GLN A 83 9.63 -9.41 -4.34
CA GLN A 83 10.52 -9.18 -5.49
C GLN A 83 10.36 -7.80 -6.12
N THR A 84 9.18 -7.18 -6.00
CA THR A 84 8.89 -5.90 -6.64
C THR A 84 9.22 -4.72 -5.71
N PHE A 85 8.67 -4.70 -4.49
CA PHE A 85 8.78 -3.60 -3.52
C PHE A 85 10.11 -3.55 -2.77
N PHE A 86 10.75 -4.70 -2.54
CA PHE A 86 11.94 -4.79 -1.69
C PHE A 86 13.22 -5.08 -2.49
N THR A 87 13.21 -4.79 -3.80
CA THR A 87 14.42 -4.80 -4.61
C THR A 87 15.01 -3.38 -4.73
N ASP A 88 16.33 -3.28 -4.52
CA ASP A 88 17.11 -2.04 -4.33
C ASP A 88 17.05 -1.03 -5.51
N LYS A 89 16.45 -1.41 -6.64
CA LYS A 89 16.54 -0.68 -7.91
C LYS A 89 15.26 0.04 -8.33
N LYS A 90 14.14 -0.13 -7.60
CA LYS A 90 12.83 0.29 -8.11
C LYS A 90 12.26 1.49 -7.36
N LYS A 91 11.83 2.52 -8.09
CA LYS A 91 11.12 3.67 -7.54
C LYS A 91 9.64 3.33 -7.33
N ILE A 92 9.19 3.43 -6.08
CA ILE A 92 7.76 3.35 -5.75
C ILE A 92 7.14 4.72 -6.06
N THR A 93 6.19 4.74 -6.98
CA THR A 93 5.36 5.89 -7.31
C THR A 93 4.04 5.77 -6.57
N VAL A 94 3.54 6.88 -6.04
CA VAL A 94 2.22 6.94 -5.42
C VAL A 94 1.24 7.60 -6.37
N GLU A 95 0.16 6.91 -6.69
CA GLU A 95 -0.89 7.35 -7.61
C GLU A 95 -2.26 7.32 -6.90
N PRO A 96 -3.25 8.12 -7.31
CA PRO A 96 -4.62 7.98 -6.79
C PRO A 96 -5.26 6.65 -7.24
N ALA A 97 -6.10 6.03 -6.38
CA ALA A 97 -6.74 4.75 -6.71
C ALA A 97 -7.67 4.84 -7.92
N GLY A 98 -8.39 5.95 -8.08
CA GLY A 98 -9.25 6.26 -9.23
C GLY A 98 -10.16 7.45 -8.92
N MET A 99 -10.93 7.94 -9.90
CA MET A 99 -11.87 9.06 -9.69
C MET A 99 -13.00 8.73 -8.69
N LEU A 100 -13.38 7.46 -8.57
CA LEU A 100 -14.52 7.00 -7.75
C LEU A 100 -14.10 6.16 -6.53
N MET A 101 -12.79 5.94 -6.33
CA MET A 101 -12.27 5.12 -5.23
C MET A 101 -11.47 5.99 -4.28
N HIS A 102 -11.80 5.91 -3.00
CA HIS A 102 -11.12 6.67 -1.96
C HIS A 102 -9.89 5.91 -1.47
N GLY A 103 -8.75 6.17 -2.10
CA GLY A 103 -7.53 5.45 -1.78
C GLY A 103 -6.35 5.87 -2.64
N PHE A 104 -5.28 5.07 -2.57
CA PHE A 104 -4.06 5.30 -3.34
C PHE A 104 -3.47 3.98 -3.82
N LYS A 105 -2.66 4.08 -4.87
CA LYS A 105 -1.90 3.00 -5.47
C LYS A 105 -0.42 3.25 -5.24
N LEU A 106 0.29 2.19 -4.90
CA LEU A 106 1.73 2.14 -4.87
C LEU A 106 2.16 1.33 -6.09
N VAL A 107 2.63 2.03 -7.11
CA VAL A 107 2.99 1.44 -8.40
C VAL A 107 4.49 1.53 -8.57
N ILE A 108 5.07 0.45 -9.04
CA ILE A 108 6.48 0.33 -9.28
C ILE A 108 6.73 0.54 -10.76
N LYS A 109 7.53 1.55 -11.08
CA LYS A 109 7.94 1.84 -12.46
C LYS A 109 9.40 1.40 -12.61
N ASP A 110 9.63 0.52 -13.57
CA ASP A 110 10.98 0.27 -14.08
C ASP A 110 11.41 1.54 -14.84
N GLU A 111 12.58 2.07 -14.48
CA GLU A 111 13.21 3.22 -15.14
C GLU A 111 14.12 2.74 -16.29
#